data_AF-A0A7X4Z4Z7-F1
#
_entry.id   AF-A0A7X4Z4Z7-F1
#
_cell.length_a   1.000
_cell.length_b   1.000
_cell.length_c   1.000
_cell.angle_alpha   90.00
_cell.angle_beta   90.00
_cell.angle_gamma   90.00
#
_symmetry.space_group_name_H-M   'P 1'
#
loop_
_entity.id
_entity.type
_entity.pdbx_description
1 polymer ?
#
loop_
_entity_poly.entity_id
_entity_poly.type
_entity_poly.pdbx_seq_one_letter_code
_entity_poly.pdbx_strand_id
1 'polypeptide(L)'
;MTQTKKQEFTRRLSCCNKGEMIVIMYDILFAYLEEGIQAKEEQDYQEFKLAVGKASQVLSRLMEDLDFSYEISGDLYAEYQFVKKLLAMAVCKNTAQNLRDAQQVLKNLYEAFKEAAQQDTSEPLMQHAQQVVAGMTYQKGSLTETLQGSESSRGFLA
;
A
#
# COMPACT_ATOMS: atom_id res chain seq x y z
N MET A 1 4.25 11.13 -1.31
CA MET A 1 3.84 10.41 -0.09
C MET A 1 4.57 10.98 1.09
N THR A 2 3.84 11.54 2.05
CA THR A 2 4.42 12.13 3.27
C THR A 2 5.06 11.07 4.15
N GLN A 3 6.02 11.48 4.98
CA GLN A 3 6.75 10.57 5.87
C GLN A 3 5.84 9.88 6.90
N THR A 4 4.78 10.58 7.33
CA THR A 4 3.75 10.04 8.22
C THR A 4 2.97 8.89 7.57
N LYS A 5 2.50 9.05 6.32
CA LYS A 5 1.81 7.98 5.57
C LYS A 5 2.72 6.75 5.37
N LYS A 6 4.01 6.96 5.12
CA LYS A 6 4.98 5.85 5.01
C LYS A 6 5.10 5.07 6.31
N GLN A 7 5.19 5.75 7.45
CA GLN A 7 5.25 5.10 8.77
C GLN A 7 3.96 4.34 9.08
N GLU A 8 2.80 4.90 8.74
CA GLU A 8 1.50 4.25 8.90
C GLU A 8 1.41 2.95 8.09
N PHE A 9 1.81 2.98 6.80
CA PHE A 9 1.82 1.77 5.98
C PHE A 9 2.80 0.72 6.49
N THR A 10 4.01 1.13 6.91
CA THR A 10 4.98 0.20 7.52
C THR A 10 4.41 -0.46 8.76
N ARG A 11 3.72 0.30 9.62
CA ARG A 11 3.06 -0.25 10.81
C ARG A 11 1.98 -1.25 10.45
N ARG A 12 1.12 -0.93 9.47
CA ARG A 12 0.07 -1.85 9.00
C ARG A 12 0.67 -3.13 8.41
N LEU A 13 1.74 -3.01 7.62
CA LEU A 13 2.46 -4.14 7.02
C LEU A 13 3.04 -5.09 8.09
N SER A 14 3.59 -4.57 9.18
CA SER A 14 4.16 -5.40 10.25
C SER A 14 3.16 -6.30 10.95
N CYS A 15 1.87 -5.94 10.94
CA CYS A 15 0.82 -6.68 11.67
C CYS A 15 -0.17 -7.40 10.75
N CYS A 16 0.02 -7.36 9.43
CA CYS A 16 -0.99 -7.83 8.48
C CYS A 16 -0.95 -9.34 8.21
N ASN A 17 -2.12 -9.87 7.89
CA ASN A 17 -2.31 -11.19 7.29
C ASN A 17 -2.05 -11.17 5.78
N LYS A 18 -2.00 -12.34 5.12
CA LYS A 18 -1.76 -12.44 3.67
C LYS A 18 -2.81 -11.68 2.85
N GLY A 19 -4.10 -11.83 3.18
CA GLY A 19 -5.16 -11.08 2.51
C GLY A 19 -5.04 -9.57 2.73
N GLU A 20 -4.75 -9.16 3.97
CA GLU A 20 -4.60 -7.74 4.32
C GLU A 20 -3.37 -7.10 3.67
N MET A 21 -2.29 -7.86 3.44
CA MET A 21 -1.10 -7.37 2.73
C MET A 21 -1.45 -6.87 1.32
N ILE A 22 -2.32 -7.60 0.61
CA ILE A 22 -2.80 -7.20 -0.72
C ILE A 22 -3.60 -5.91 -0.62
N VAL A 23 -4.52 -5.81 0.34
CA VAL A 23 -5.32 -4.59 0.57
C VAL A 23 -4.42 -3.38 0.85
N ILE A 24 -3.35 -3.55 1.64
CA ILE A 24 -2.39 -2.47 1.91
C ILE A 24 -1.62 -2.07 0.64
N MET A 25 -1.23 -3.03 -0.22
CA MET A 25 -0.60 -2.72 -1.52
C MET A 25 -1.51 -1.85 -2.39
N TYR A 26 -2.81 -2.13 -2.41
CA TYR A 26 -3.79 -1.28 -3.10
C TYR A 26 -3.92 0.10 -2.47
N ASP A 27 -3.94 0.21 -1.14
CA ASP A 27 -3.98 1.52 -0.47
C ASP A 27 -2.75 2.37 -0.86
N ILE A 28 -1.56 1.76 -0.92
CA ILE A 28 -0.33 2.43 -1.38
C ILE A 28 -0.44 2.84 -2.86
N LEU A 29 -0.99 1.96 -3.71
CA LEU A 29 -1.22 2.24 -5.12
C LEU A 29 -2.14 3.45 -5.30
N PHE A 30 -3.27 3.50 -4.60
CA PHE A 30 -4.22 4.61 -4.65
C PHE A 30 -3.59 5.92 -4.15
N ALA A 31 -2.78 5.86 -3.09
CA ALA A 31 -2.06 7.04 -2.59
C ALA A 31 -1.14 7.64 -3.67
N TYR A 32 -0.41 6.81 -4.42
CA TYR A 32 0.44 7.30 -5.53
C TYR A 32 -0.38 7.82 -6.72
N LEU A 33 -1.53 7.21 -7.02
CA LEU A 33 -2.41 7.71 -8.08
C LEU A 33 -3.00 9.08 -7.72
N GLU A 34 -3.41 9.28 -6.47
CA GLU A 34 -3.93 10.55 -5.98
C GLU A 34 -2.85 11.64 -5.99
N GLU A 35 -1.63 11.33 -5.58
CA GLU A 35 -0.48 12.23 -5.70
C GLU A 35 -0.19 12.61 -7.16
N GLY A 36 -0.30 11.66 -8.08
CA GLY A 36 -0.22 11.96 -9.51
C GLY A 36 -1.29 12.94 -9.96
N ILE A 37 -2.55 12.74 -9.55
CA ILE A 37 -3.65 13.65 -9.89
C ILE A 37 -3.38 15.06 -9.32
N GLN A 38 -2.94 15.17 -8.07
CA GLN A 38 -2.60 16.44 -7.42
C GLN A 38 -1.43 17.14 -8.11
N ALA A 39 -0.33 16.44 -8.37
CA ALA A 39 0.82 17.01 -9.08
C ALA A 39 0.42 17.52 -10.49
N LYS A 40 -0.53 16.85 -11.14
CA LYS A 40 -1.06 17.30 -12.43
C LYS A 40 -1.87 18.59 -12.31
N GLU A 41 -2.65 18.74 -11.25
CA GLU A 41 -3.42 19.96 -10.94
C GLU A 41 -2.48 21.14 -10.60
N GLU A 42 -1.39 20.87 -9.90
CA GLU A 42 -0.31 21.82 -9.60
C GLU A 42 0.61 22.14 -10.79
N GLN A 43 0.35 21.52 -11.95
CA GLN A 43 1.15 21.64 -13.19
C GLN A 43 2.61 21.14 -13.06
N ASP A 44 2.93 20.36 -12.02
CA ASP A 44 4.24 19.73 -11.85
C ASP A 44 4.31 18.40 -12.62
N TYR A 45 4.83 18.46 -13.84
CA TYR A 45 5.00 17.28 -14.68
C TYR A 45 6.04 16.29 -14.15
N GLN A 46 7.08 16.75 -13.45
CA GLN A 46 8.13 15.87 -12.94
C GLN A 46 7.60 15.02 -11.80
N GLU A 47 6.90 15.66 -10.85
CA GLU A 47 6.28 14.94 -9.73
C GLU A 47 5.15 14.03 -10.23
N PHE A 48 4.37 14.47 -11.23
CA PHE A 48 3.37 13.62 -11.89
C PHE A 48 4.00 12.33 -12.45
N LYS A 49 5.08 12.45 -13.24
CA LYS A 49 5.76 11.30 -13.83
C LYS A 49 6.35 10.37 -12.77
N LEU A 50 6.91 10.93 -11.70
CA LEU A 50 7.47 10.17 -10.59
C LEU A 50 6.38 9.41 -9.82
N ALA A 51 5.26 10.06 -9.50
CA ALA A 51 4.13 9.45 -8.81
C ALA A 51 3.51 8.31 -9.63
N VAL A 52 3.24 8.53 -10.92
CA VAL A 52 2.72 7.48 -11.82
C VAL A 52 3.73 6.36 -12.01
N GLY A 53 5.03 6.67 -12.05
CA GLY A 53 6.09 5.67 -12.07
C GLY A 53 6.08 4.76 -10.84
N LYS A 54 5.91 5.33 -9.63
CA LYS A 54 5.79 4.57 -8.38
C LYS A 54 4.52 3.71 -8.36
N ALA A 55 3.38 4.25 -8.81
CA ALA A 55 2.14 3.49 -8.94
C ALA A 55 2.32 2.27 -9.88
N SER A 56 2.98 2.47 -11.02
CA SER A 56 3.28 1.41 -11.99
C SER A 56 4.20 0.31 -11.43
N GLN A 57 5.12 0.66 -10.53
CA GLN A 57 5.97 -0.32 -9.84
C GLN A 57 5.16 -1.19 -8.86
N VAL A 58 4.27 -0.58 -8.07
CA VAL A 58 3.37 -1.34 -7.17
C VAL A 58 2.46 -2.27 -7.96
N LEU A 59 1.88 -1.78 -9.07
CA LEU A 59 1.07 -2.60 -9.96
C LEU A 59 1.87 -3.75 -10.58
N SER A 60 3.11 -3.50 -11.02
CA SER A 60 3.95 -4.56 -11.59
C SER A 60 4.29 -5.63 -10.56
N ARG A 61 4.50 -5.26 -9.29
CA ARG A 61 4.66 -6.21 -8.19
C ARG A 61 3.42 -7.08 -7.99
N LEU A 62 2.23 -6.47 -7.94
CA LEU A 62 0.96 -7.22 -7.87
C LEU A 62 0.78 -8.19 -9.03
N MET A 63 1.28 -7.84 -10.23
CA MET A 63 1.26 -8.75 -11.39
C MET A 63 2.27 -9.89 -11.27
N GLU A 64 3.45 -9.64 -10.73
CA GLU A 64 4.52 -10.63 -10.55
C GLU A 64 4.21 -11.63 -9.42
N ASP A 65 3.47 -11.19 -8.40
CA ASP A 65 3.09 -11.99 -7.24
C ASP A 65 1.88 -12.92 -7.52
N LEU A 66 1.27 -12.87 -8.72
CA LEU A 66 0.15 -13.72 -9.11
C LEU A 66 0.58 -15.19 -9.29
N ASP A 67 -0.18 -16.12 -8.70
CA ASP A 67 0.00 -17.56 -8.91
C ASP A 67 -0.86 -18.05 -10.08
N PHE A 68 -0.23 -18.33 -11.22
CA PHE A 68 -0.89 -18.81 -12.44
C PHE A 68 -1.35 -20.27 -12.39
N SER A 69 -1.19 -20.94 -11.24
CA SER A 69 -1.83 -22.25 -11.01
C SER A 69 -3.36 -22.15 -10.93
N TYR A 70 -3.89 -20.95 -10.63
CA TYR A 70 -5.32 -20.66 -10.57
C TYR A 70 -5.79 -19.95 -11.84
N GLU A 71 -6.93 -20.37 -12.40
CA GLU A 71 -7.50 -19.79 -13.63
C GLU A 71 -7.81 -18.28 -13.48
N ILE A 72 -8.29 -17.86 -12.30
CA ILE A 72 -8.62 -16.46 -11.98
C ILE A 72 -7.41 -15.52 -12.11
N SER A 73 -6.19 -16.04 -11.97
CA SER A 73 -4.96 -15.24 -12.12
C SER A 73 -4.77 -14.73 -13.55
N GLY A 74 -5.28 -15.45 -14.55
CA GLY A 74 -5.28 -14.98 -15.94
C GLY A 74 -6.15 -13.75 -16.14
N ASP A 75 -7.37 -13.76 -15.58
CA ASP A 75 -8.30 -12.64 -15.65
C ASP A 75 -7.76 -11.41 -14.89
N LEU A 76 -7.21 -11.63 -13.69
CA LEU A 76 -6.56 -10.58 -12.91
C LEU A 76 -5.37 -9.95 -13.64
N TYR A 77 -4.54 -10.78 -14.28
CA TYR A 77 -3.40 -10.30 -15.05
C TYR A 77 -3.83 -9.42 -16.23
N ALA A 78 -4.89 -9.81 -16.95
CA ALA A 78 -5.43 -9.02 -18.05
C ALA A 78 -5.92 -7.64 -17.58
N GLU A 79 -6.61 -7.60 -16.43
CA GLU A 79 -7.10 -6.35 -15.85
C GLU A 79 -5.95 -5.43 -15.39
N TYR A 80 -4.94 -5.99 -14.71
CA TYR A 80 -3.74 -5.22 -14.35
C TYR A 80 -2.97 -4.73 -15.56
N GLN A 81 -2.89 -5.53 -16.63
CA GLN A 81 -2.25 -5.12 -17.87
C GLN A 81 -3.00 -3.96 -18.53
N PHE A 82 -4.34 -3.94 -18.47
CA PHE A 82 -5.14 -2.81 -18.93
C PHE A 82 -4.82 -1.54 -18.13
N VAL A 83 -4.83 -1.63 -16.79
CA VAL A 83 -4.46 -0.50 -15.91
C VAL A 83 -3.04 -0.01 -16.19
N LYS A 84 -2.07 -0.92 -16.39
CA LYS A 84 -0.69 -0.56 -16.72
C LYS A 84 -0.59 0.24 -18.02
N LYS A 85 -1.40 -0.11 -19.03
CA LYS A 85 -1.51 0.66 -20.28
C LYS A 85 -2.11 2.05 -20.02
N LEU A 86 -3.15 2.16 -19.19
CA LEU A 86 -3.72 3.47 -18.81
C LEU A 86 -2.70 4.37 -18.13
N LEU A 87 -1.89 3.84 -17.19
CA LEU A 87 -0.84 4.60 -16.53
C LEU A 87 0.23 5.09 -17.52
N ALA A 88 0.67 4.23 -18.44
CA ALA A 88 1.61 4.62 -19.49
C ALA A 88 1.01 5.72 -20.40
N MET A 89 -0.25 5.58 -20.78
CA MET A 89 -0.97 6.60 -21.56
C MET A 89 -1.14 7.90 -20.79
N ALA A 90 -1.35 7.86 -19.46
CA ALA A 90 -1.44 9.04 -18.60
C ALA A 90 -0.15 9.87 -18.68
N VAL A 91 1.01 9.22 -18.62
CA VAL A 91 2.33 9.87 -18.73
C VAL A 91 2.55 10.44 -20.13
N CYS A 92 2.26 9.66 -21.18
CA CYS A 92 2.45 10.08 -22.57
C CYS A 92 1.52 11.24 -22.99
N LYS A 93 0.24 11.17 -22.61
CA LYS A 93 -0.77 12.21 -22.92
C LYS A 93 -0.80 13.32 -21.88
N ASN A 94 0.00 13.22 -20.81
CA ASN A 94 0.02 14.16 -19.69
C ASN A 94 -1.39 14.53 -19.19
N THR A 95 -2.21 13.51 -18.91
CA THR A 95 -3.65 13.68 -18.61
C THR A 95 -4.03 12.93 -17.34
N ALA A 96 -4.73 13.61 -16.42
CA ALA A 96 -5.23 13.04 -15.17
C ALA A 96 -6.43 12.08 -15.36
N GLN A 97 -7.18 12.22 -16.46
CA GLN A 97 -8.34 11.38 -16.75
C GLN A 97 -7.99 9.89 -16.75
N ASN A 98 -6.90 9.51 -17.40
CA ASN A 98 -6.44 8.11 -17.44
C ASN A 98 -6.11 7.56 -16.04
N LEU A 99 -5.68 8.42 -15.09
CA LEU A 99 -5.44 8.00 -13.71
C LEU A 99 -6.76 7.78 -12.96
N ARG A 100 -7.78 8.61 -13.21
CA ARG A 100 -9.12 8.44 -12.63
C ARG A 100 -9.81 7.18 -13.17
N ASP A 101 -9.68 6.92 -14.46
CA ASP A 101 -10.20 5.70 -15.09
C ASP A 101 -9.51 4.46 -14.50
N ALA A 102 -8.17 4.51 -14.32
CA ALA A 102 -7.41 3.46 -13.64
C ALA A 102 -7.87 3.26 -12.19
N GLN A 103 -8.11 4.34 -11.43
CA GLN A 103 -8.64 4.24 -10.07
C GLN A 103 -10.01 3.55 -10.03
N GLN A 104 -10.90 3.86 -10.97
CA GLN A 104 -12.24 3.26 -11.02
C GLN A 104 -12.17 1.75 -11.26
N VAL A 105 -11.33 1.30 -12.19
CA VAL A 105 -11.11 -0.12 -12.45
C VAL A 105 -10.56 -0.83 -11.21
N LEU A 106 -9.51 -0.26 -10.60
CA LEU A 106 -8.88 -0.84 -9.42
C LEU A 106 -9.79 -0.84 -8.19
N LYS A 107 -10.74 0.10 -8.10
CA LYS A 107 -11.65 0.21 -6.94
C LYS A 107 -12.54 -1.02 -6.79
N ASN A 108 -13.07 -1.53 -7.89
CA ASN A 108 -13.91 -2.74 -7.86
C ASN A 108 -13.12 -3.96 -7.37
N LEU A 109 -11.88 -4.12 -7.87
CA LEU A 109 -10.96 -5.16 -7.41
C LEU A 109 -10.62 -5.00 -5.93
N TYR A 110 -10.32 -3.77 -5.51
CA TYR A 110 -10.00 -3.46 -4.12
C TYR A 110 -11.14 -3.83 -3.17
N GLU A 111 -12.39 -3.51 -3.52
CA GLU A 111 -13.56 -3.87 -2.71
C GLU A 111 -13.69 -5.39 -2.58
N ALA A 112 -13.51 -6.14 -3.69
CA ALA A 112 -13.52 -7.60 -3.66
C ALA A 112 -12.39 -8.19 -2.78
N PHE A 113 -11.16 -7.68 -2.90
CA PHE A 113 -10.04 -8.12 -2.05
C PHE A 113 -10.23 -7.74 -0.58
N LYS A 114 -10.89 -6.62 -0.29
CA LYS A 114 -11.21 -6.20 1.07
C LYS A 114 -12.24 -7.13 1.72
N GLU A 115 -13.25 -7.56 0.97
CA GLU A 115 -14.21 -8.57 1.44
C GLU A 115 -13.54 -9.94 1.66
N ALA A 116 -12.66 -10.35 0.74
CA ALA A 116 -11.90 -11.59 0.88
C ALA A 116 -10.97 -11.55 2.11
N ALA A 117 -10.29 -10.42 2.36
CA ALA A 117 -9.41 -10.25 3.50
C ALA A 117 -10.15 -10.30 4.85
N GLN A 118 -11.41 -9.87 4.92
CA GLN A 118 -12.22 -9.99 6.14
C GLN A 118 -12.54 -11.44 6.51
N GLN A 119 -12.55 -12.34 5.53
CA GLN A 119 -12.79 -13.76 5.72
C GLN A 119 -11.49 -14.52 6.02
N ASP A 120 -10.34 -13.88 5.90
CA ASP A 120 -9.02 -14.47 6.16
C ASP A 120 -8.72 -14.50 7.67
N THR A 121 -8.85 -15.67 8.27
CA THR A 121 -8.53 -15.95 9.68
C THR A 121 -7.08 -16.43 9.89
N SER A 122 -6.22 -16.32 8.88
CA SER A 122 -4.82 -16.72 8.97
C SER A 122 -4.07 -15.96 10.07
N GLU A 123 -2.97 -16.54 10.55
CA GLU A 123 -2.09 -15.84 11.50
C GLU A 123 -1.33 -14.68 10.83
N PRO A 124 -0.96 -13.63 11.61
CA PRO A 124 -0.12 -12.56 11.13
C PRO A 124 1.17 -13.08 10.52
N LEU A 125 1.57 -12.50 9.38
CA LEU A 125 2.77 -12.91 8.65
C LEU A 125 4.05 -12.76 9.49
N MET A 126 4.07 -11.83 10.44
CA MET A 126 5.18 -11.61 11.36
C MET A 126 4.82 -12.05 12.78
N GLN A 127 5.15 -13.29 13.14
CA GLN A 127 4.92 -13.85 14.48
C GLN A 127 5.79 -13.20 15.59
N HIS A 128 6.83 -12.44 15.22
CA HIS A 128 7.74 -11.74 16.13
C HIS A 128 7.91 -10.25 15.79
N ALA A 129 6.92 -9.63 15.14
CA ALA A 129 6.93 -8.18 14.98
C ALA A 129 6.78 -7.52 16.37
N GLN A 130 7.73 -6.65 16.71
CA GLN A 130 7.72 -5.88 17.94
C GLN A 130 6.43 -5.04 18.00
N GLN A 131 5.52 -5.36 18.91
CA GLN A 131 4.23 -4.70 19.00
C GLN A 131 4.44 -3.26 19.46
N VAL A 132 4.30 -2.30 18.55
CA VAL A 132 4.41 -0.87 18.87
C VAL A 132 3.14 -0.47 19.62
N VAL A 133 3.23 -0.47 20.95
CA VAL A 133 2.20 0.06 21.84
C VAL A 133 2.41 1.56 21.98
N ALA A 134 1.45 2.35 21.50
CA ALA A 134 1.39 3.77 21.78
C ALA A 134 1.03 3.94 23.27
N GLY A 135 2.05 3.99 24.13
CA GLY A 135 1.87 4.21 25.56
C GLY A 135 1.21 5.57 25.85
N MET A 136 0.31 5.61 26.83
CA MET A 136 -0.37 6.83 27.33
C MET A 136 0.56 7.81 28.07
N THR A 137 1.85 7.87 27.72
CA THR A 137 2.81 8.73 28.40
C THR A 137 2.66 10.16 27.89
N TYR A 138 2.13 10.99 28.77
CA TYR A 138 1.75 12.38 28.59
C TYR A 138 2.86 13.22 27.94
N GLN A 139 2.77 13.45 26.63
CA GLN A 139 3.35 14.62 26.01
C GLN A 139 2.37 15.18 24.97
N LYS A 140 1.83 16.37 25.27
CA LYS A 140 0.81 17.02 24.45
C LYS A 140 1.43 17.41 23.10
N GLY A 141 1.22 16.58 22.08
CA GLY A 141 1.57 16.87 20.69
C GLY A 141 2.57 15.94 20.01
N SER A 142 3.16 14.96 20.71
CA SER A 142 4.03 13.95 20.10
C SER A 142 3.67 12.59 20.67
N LEU A 143 3.15 11.69 19.82
CA LEU A 143 2.98 10.28 20.18
C LEU A 143 4.39 9.68 20.30
N THR A 144 4.90 9.60 21.53
CA THR A 144 6.17 8.93 21.80
C THR A 144 5.92 7.42 21.79
N GLU A 145 6.19 6.79 20.65
CA GLU A 145 6.08 5.35 20.48
C GLU A 145 7.15 4.66 21.36
N THR A 146 6.70 3.91 22.37
CA THR A 146 7.62 3.13 23.21
C THR A 146 7.74 1.74 22.59
N LEU A 147 8.95 1.41 22.13
CA LEU A 147 9.28 0.11 21.54
C LEU A 147 9.26 -0.97 22.63
N GLN A 148 8.16 -1.72 22.74
CA GLN A 148 8.09 -2.83 23.68
C GLN A 148 8.51 -4.12 22.97
N GLY A 149 9.75 -4.56 23.21
CA GLY A 149 10.24 -5.86 22.76
C GLY A 149 11.42 -6.35 23.59
N SER A 150 11.17 -7.47 24.27
CA SER A 150 12.12 -8.36 24.94
C SER A 150 12.96 -7.76 26.09
N GLU A 151 12.32 -7.54 27.24
CA GLU A 151 13.03 -7.40 28.52
C GLU A 151 13.50 -8.76 29.06
N SER A 152 14.36 -9.49 28.33
CA SER A 152 15.12 -10.60 28.94
C SER A 152 16.56 -10.23 29.31
N SER A 153 16.92 -8.94 29.29
CA SER A 153 18.24 -8.52 29.75
C SER A 153 18.26 -7.08 30.23
N ARG A 154 17.66 -6.83 31.40
CA ARG A 154 17.98 -5.65 32.22
C ARG A 154 18.27 -6.10 33.65
N GLY A 155 19.31 -6.91 33.80
CA GLY A 155 19.93 -7.15 35.09
C GLY A 155 20.59 -5.88 35.59
N PHE A 156 19.91 -5.13 36.45
CA PHE A 156 20.62 -4.36 37.48
C PHE A 156 21.06 -5.36 38.54
N LEU A 157 22.36 -5.65 38.58
CA LEU A 157 22.98 -6.27 39.75
C LEU A 157 23.03 -5.19 40.84
N ALA A 158 22.26 -5.42 41.90
CA ALA A 158 22.39 -4.74 43.19
C ALA A 158 23.57 -5.32 43.98
#